data_AF-A0A536DCH1-F1
#
_entry.id   AF-A0A536DCH1-F1
#
_cell.length_a   1.000
_cell.length_b   1.000
_cell.length_c   1.000
_cell.angle_alpha   90.00
_cell.angle_beta   90.00
_cell.angle_gamma   90.00
#
_symmetry.space_group_name_H-M   'P 1'
#
loop_
_entity.id
_entity.type
_entity.pdbx_description
1 polymer ?
#
loop_
_entity_poly.entity_id
_entity_poly.type
_entity_poly.pdbx_seq_one_letter_code
_entity_poly.pdbx_strand_id
1 'polypeptide(L)'
;VGDEVAGHPLVDGVGFVGSTATGASVARRAAGKHVMLELGGNGPMIVFADADIDHAVEGTIVGCYLCAGQSCTAGERILVHESVHDEYVAKLDAAAQKLKLGDPFAPDTTLGPLNNEGVATKMDDHIADALNSGARLVLGGRRAEGYPTRLYYPATILDAVTPQMLVSREETFGPIAPVIKFKDEADAIAIANDSAYGLLGAVYTRDLSRALRMAEALEVGWVNINESSNYWEAHIPFGGRAGKRSGIGRVGGHGALEQMTDLKTVVIEIEGS
;
A
#
# COMPACT_ATOMS: atom_id res chain seq x y z
N VAL A 1 24.48 -9.13 10.37
CA VAL A 1 23.83 -8.19 11.31
C VAL A 1 22.35 -8.50 11.48
N GLY A 2 21.50 -8.43 10.45
CA GLY A 2 20.04 -8.67 10.60
C GLY A 2 19.68 -10.04 11.21
N ASP A 3 20.27 -11.13 10.72
CA ASP A 3 20.04 -12.49 11.27
C ASP A 3 20.44 -12.60 12.74
N GLU A 4 21.57 -11.97 13.09
CA GLU A 4 22.08 -11.93 14.47
C GLU A 4 21.08 -11.20 15.37
N VAL A 5 20.64 -9.99 15.00
CA VAL A 5 19.65 -9.23 15.80
C VAL A 5 18.36 -10.03 15.98
N ALA A 6 17.85 -10.66 14.92
CA ALA A 6 16.61 -11.43 15.00
C ALA A 6 16.74 -12.67 15.89
N GLY A 7 17.89 -13.37 15.84
CA GLY A 7 18.11 -14.66 16.51
C GLY A 7 18.83 -14.59 17.87
N HIS A 8 19.49 -13.49 18.21
CA HIS A 8 20.39 -13.44 19.37
C HIS A 8 19.63 -13.68 20.70
N PRO A 9 20.15 -14.51 21.63
CA PRO A 9 19.44 -14.92 22.83
C PRO A 9 19.16 -13.79 23.84
N LEU A 10 19.87 -12.67 23.75
CA LEU A 10 19.64 -11.47 24.60
C LEU A 10 18.65 -10.46 24.03
N VAL A 11 17.96 -10.78 22.93
CA VAL A 11 16.95 -9.90 22.33
C VAL A 11 15.57 -10.44 22.69
N ASP A 12 14.78 -9.65 23.41
CA ASP A 12 13.43 -10.03 23.88
C ASP A 12 12.32 -9.72 22.87
N GLY A 13 12.59 -8.83 21.91
CA GLY A 13 11.60 -8.41 20.90
C GLY A 13 12.23 -7.91 19.61
N VAL A 14 11.56 -8.14 18.48
CA VAL A 14 12.00 -7.74 17.15
C VAL A 14 10.87 -7.05 16.41
N GLY A 15 11.06 -5.75 16.13
CA GLY A 15 10.28 -4.99 15.18
C GLY A 15 10.96 -5.00 13.81
N PHE A 16 10.22 -5.33 12.75
CA PHE A 16 10.74 -5.32 11.38
C PHE A 16 9.75 -4.67 10.42
N VAL A 17 10.24 -3.71 9.64
CA VAL A 17 9.52 -3.06 8.54
C VAL A 17 10.28 -3.33 7.25
N GLY A 18 9.61 -3.92 6.26
CA GLY A 18 10.26 -4.27 4.99
C GLY A 18 9.46 -5.25 4.15
N SER A 19 10.13 -6.07 3.34
CA SER A 19 9.43 -6.99 2.44
C SER A 19 8.84 -8.21 3.15
N THR A 20 7.74 -8.75 2.60
CA THR A 20 7.10 -9.97 3.12
C THR A 20 8.04 -11.17 3.23
N ALA A 21 8.94 -11.36 2.26
CA ALA A 21 9.90 -12.47 2.25
C ALA A 21 10.91 -12.38 3.40
N THR A 22 11.47 -11.18 3.63
CA THR A 22 12.40 -10.95 4.74
C THR A 22 11.68 -11.02 6.08
N GLY A 23 10.47 -10.45 6.18
CA GLY A 23 9.63 -10.52 7.37
C GLY A 23 9.35 -11.95 7.82
N ALA A 24 9.04 -12.85 6.88
CA ALA A 24 8.86 -14.27 7.19
C ALA A 24 10.14 -14.93 7.74
N SER A 25 11.32 -14.51 7.24
CA SER A 25 12.60 -14.98 7.79
C SER A 25 12.84 -14.47 9.20
N VAL A 26 12.57 -13.19 9.45
CA VAL A 26 12.68 -12.56 10.77
C VAL A 26 11.75 -13.27 11.76
N ALA A 27 10.49 -13.50 11.40
CA ALA A 27 9.51 -14.20 12.24
C ALA A 27 10.00 -15.58 12.70
N ARG A 28 10.57 -16.37 11.77
CA ARG A 28 11.13 -17.69 12.10
C ARG A 28 12.32 -17.61 13.05
N ARG A 29 13.20 -16.62 12.85
CA ARG A 29 14.39 -16.44 13.69
C ARG A 29 14.06 -15.87 15.07
N ALA A 30 13.01 -15.07 15.18
CA ALA A 30 12.55 -14.46 16.41
C ALA A 30 11.56 -15.33 17.20
N ALA A 31 11.50 -16.64 16.94
CA ALA A 31 10.61 -17.55 17.66
C ALA A 31 10.85 -17.49 19.18
N GLY A 32 9.78 -17.28 19.96
CA GLY A 32 9.84 -17.12 21.41
C GLY A 32 10.10 -15.70 21.90
N LYS A 33 10.13 -14.70 21.00
CA LYS A 33 10.29 -13.28 21.30
C LYS A 33 9.03 -12.50 20.95
N HIS A 34 8.92 -11.27 21.42
CA HIS A 34 7.95 -10.31 20.86
C HIS A 34 8.27 -10.06 19.38
N VAL A 35 7.27 -10.12 18.51
CA VAL A 35 7.44 -9.94 17.07
C VAL A 35 6.40 -8.97 16.55
N MET A 36 6.86 -7.89 15.90
CA MET A 36 6.01 -6.90 15.25
C MET A 36 6.52 -6.69 13.82
N LEU A 37 5.67 -6.95 12.84
CA LEU A 37 6.06 -6.97 11.42
C LEU A 37 5.14 -6.06 10.60
N GLU A 38 5.73 -5.14 9.85
CA GLU A 38 5.04 -4.31 8.83
C GLU A 38 5.62 -4.61 7.46
N LEU A 39 4.85 -5.30 6.61
CA LEU A 39 5.38 -6.06 5.48
C LEU A 39 4.86 -5.61 4.11
N GLY A 40 4.53 -4.33 3.98
CA GLY A 40 4.06 -3.75 2.73
C GLY A 40 2.60 -4.03 2.41
N GLY A 41 2.17 -3.56 1.25
CA GLY A 41 0.79 -3.58 0.83
C GLY A 41 0.65 -3.54 -0.69
N ASN A 42 -0.53 -3.90 -1.17
CA ASN A 42 -0.99 -3.55 -2.50
C ASN A 42 -2.44 -3.08 -2.35
N GLY A 43 -2.58 -1.96 -1.61
CA GLY A 43 -3.82 -1.49 -1.02
C GLY A 43 -4.81 -0.99 -2.07
N PRO A 44 -6.11 -1.32 -1.95
CA PRO A 44 -7.11 -0.84 -2.90
C PRO A 44 -7.45 0.64 -2.62
N MET A 45 -7.57 1.42 -3.69
CA MET A 45 -8.24 2.73 -3.68
C MET A 45 -9.53 2.59 -4.49
N ILE A 46 -10.69 2.71 -3.85
CA ILE A 46 -11.99 2.38 -4.44
C ILE A 46 -12.78 3.67 -4.68
N VAL A 47 -13.17 3.94 -5.92
CA VAL A 47 -13.89 5.14 -6.33
C VAL A 47 -15.28 4.75 -6.83
N PHE A 48 -16.30 5.04 -6.03
CA PHE A 48 -17.70 4.79 -6.40
C PHE A 48 -18.26 5.86 -7.33
N ALA A 49 -19.38 5.54 -7.99
CA ALA A 49 -20.04 6.44 -8.94
C ALA A 49 -20.49 7.78 -8.32
N ASP A 50 -20.76 7.80 -7.02
CA ASP A 50 -21.19 8.99 -6.29
C ASP A 50 -20.04 9.77 -5.65
N ALA A 51 -18.80 9.31 -5.86
CA ALA A 51 -17.61 9.97 -5.35
C ALA A 51 -17.42 11.36 -5.95
N ASP A 52 -16.70 12.21 -5.21
CA ASP A 52 -16.11 13.39 -5.80
C ASP A 52 -14.88 12.98 -6.62
N ILE A 53 -15.00 12.99 -7.95
CA ILE A 53 -13.97 12.47 -8.86
C ILE A 53 -12.69 13.30 -8.79
N ASP A 54 -12.80 14.63 -8.66
CA ASP A 54 -11.63 15.50 -8.59
C ASP A 54 -10.85 15.24 -7.29
N HIS A 55 -11.56 15.12 -6.17
CA HIS A 55 -10.95 14.77 -4.88
C HIS A 55 -10.33 13.36 -4.88
N ALA A 56 -10.99 12.38 -5.51
CA ALA A 56 -10.45 11.02 -5.65
C ALA A 56 -9.17 10.99 -6.51
N VAL A 57 -9.10 11.81 -7.55
CA VAL A 57 -7.89 11.97 -8.36
C VAL A 57 -6.76 12.60 -7.55
N GLU A 58 -7.02 13.67 -6.78
CA GLU A 58 -6.02 14.29 -5.91
C GLU A 58 -5.45 13.29 -4.89
N GLY A 59 -6.33 12.55 -4.21
CA GLY A 59 -5.91 11.52 -3.27
C GLY A 59 -5.13 10.38 -3.92
N THR A 60 -5.41 10.06 -5.19
CA THR A 60 -4.66 9.07 -5.98
C THR A 60 -3.30 9.59 -6.40
N ILE A 61 -3.17 10.87 -6.74
CA ILE A 61 -1.85 11.47 -7.03
C ILE A 61 -0.93 11.31 -5.82
N VAL A 62 -1.45 11.61 -4.62
CA VAL A 62 -0.71 11.39 -3.38
C VAL A 62 -0.48 9.89 -3.14
N GLY A 63 -1.50 9.06 -3.34
CA GLY A 63 -1.49 7.62 -3.07
C GLY A 63 -0.48 6.84 -3.91
N CYS A 64 -0.34 7.18 -5.19
CA CYS A 64 0.49 6.42 -6.14
C CYS A 64 1.89 7.02 -6.34
N TYR A 65 2.07 8.32 -6.12
CA TYR A 65 3.29 9.02 -6.59
C TYR A 65 4.09 9.73 -5.50
N LEU A 66 3.56 9.87 -4.27
CA LEU A 66 4.35 10.32 -3.13
C LEU A 66 5.57 9.39 -2.95
N CYS A 67 6.77 9.98 -2.76
CA CYS A 67 8.03 9.23 -2.68
C CYS A 67 8.27 8.29 -3.88
N ALA A 68 7.76 8.65 -5.07
CA ALA A 68 7.75 7.80 -6.26
C ALA A 68 7.06 6.45 -6.04
N GLY A 69 5.95 6.44 -5.28
CA GLY A 69 5.18 5.22 -4.98
C GLY A 69 5.89 4.23 -4.07
N GLN A 70 7.06 4.59 -3.53
CA GLN A 70 7.86 3.76 -2.62
C GLN A 70 7.35 3.91 -1.18
N SER A 71 6.07 3.59 -0.99
CA SER A 71 5.36 3.65 0.29
C SER A 71 4.62 2.34 0.51
N CYS A 72 4.66 1.77 1.72
CA CYS A 72 3.89 0.56 2.03
C CYS A 72 2.38 0.78 1.93
N THR A 73 1.93 2.02 2.08
CA THR A 73 0.53 2.45 1.96
C THR A 73 0.18 2.98 0.56
N ALA A 74 1.08 2.82 -0.42
CA ALA A 74 0.80 3.24 -1.78
C ALA A 74 -0.45 2.53 -2.34
N GLY A 75 -1.27 3.30 -3.06
CA GLY A 75 -2.46 2.80 -3.74
C GLY A 75 -2.08 2.19 -5.09
N GLU A 76 -1.86 0.88 -5.12
CA GLU A 76 -1.41 0.19 -6.34
C GLU A 76 -2.53 -0.62 -7.02
N ARG A 77 -3.76 -0.54 -6.50
CA ARG A 77 -4.97 -1.08 -7.13
C ARG A 77 -6.09 -0.06 -7.07
N ILE A 78 -6.28 0.68 -8.15
CA ILE A 78 -7.31 1.71 -8.22
C ILE A 78 -8.56 1.09 -8.83
N LEU A 79 -9.56 0.83 -8.00
CA LEU A 79 -10.83 0.25 -8.40
C LEU A 79 -11.79 1.41 -8.69
N VAL A 80 -12.29 1.52 -9.91
CA VAL A 80 -13.18 2.61 -10.32
C VAL A 80 -14.49 2.04 -10.85
N HIS A 81 -15.60 2.58 -10.37
CA HIS A 81 -16.92 2.17 -10.82
C HIS A 81 -17.07 2.46 -12.32
N GLU A 82 -17.59 1.48 -13.07
CA GLU A 82 -17.64 1.53 -14.53
C GLU A 82 -18.30 2.80 -15.10
N SER A 83 -19.29 3.36 -14.42
CA SER A 83 -20.03 4.55 -14.87
C SER A 83 -19.23 5.86 -14.82
N VAL A 84 -18.15 5.94 -14.04
CA VAL A 84 -17.30 7.13 -13.90
C VAL A 84 -15.86 6.87 -14.35
N HIS A 85 -15.59 5.67 -14.83
CA HIS A 85 -14.26 5.20 -15.20
C HIS A 85 -13.53 6.12 -16.19
N ASP A 86 -14.16 6.42 -17.33
CA ASP A 86 -13.49 7.14 -18.41
C ASP A 86 -13.22 8.60 -18.01
N GLU A 87 -14.13 9.23 -17.26
CA GLU A 87 -13.92 10.56 -16.68
C GLU A 87 -12.74 10.54 -15.71
N TYR A 88 -12.73 9.56 -14.80
CA TYR A 88 -11.69 9.41 -13.79
C TYR A 88 -10.31 9.22 -14.43
N VAL A 89 -10.17 8.32 -15.40
CA VAL A 89 -8.87 8.05 -16.07
C VAL A 89 -8.38 9.30 -16.80
N ALA A 90 -9.26 10.04 -17.49
CA ALA A 90 -8.89 11.27 -18.17
C ALA A 90 -8.39 12.36 -17.21
N LYS A 91 -9.07 12.51 -16.05
CA LYS A 91 -8.66 13.47 -15.01
C LYS A 91 -7.37 13.05 -14.32
N LEU A 92 -7.19 11.75 -14.05
CA LEU A 92 -5.97 11.21 -13.47
C LEU A 92 -4.76 11.43 -14.39
N ASP A 93 -4.90 11.18 -15.69
CA ASP A 93 -3.86 11.47 -16.68
C ASP A 93 -3.46 12.95 -16.67
N ALA A 94 -4.45 13.85 -16.77
CA ALA A 94 -4.22 15.29 -16.74
C ALA A 94 -3.55 15.78 -15.43
N ALA A 95 -3.85 15.14 -14.30
CA ALA A 95 -3.21 15.45 -13.02
C ALA A 95 -1.78 14.88 -12.93
N ALA A 96 -1.57 13.64 -13.35
CA ALA A 96 -0.27 12.96 -13.29
C ALA A 96 0.77 13.59 -14.23
N GLN A 97 0.36 14.13 -15.38
CA GLN A 97 1.24 14.89 -16.28
C GLN A 97 1.82 16.16 -15.65
N LYS A 98 1.23 16.68 -14.56
CA LYS A 98 1.75 17.85 -13.84
C LYS A 98 2.90 17.48 -12.90
N LEU A 99 3.17 16.19 -12.67
CA LEU A 99 4.29 15.74 -11.85
C LEU A 99 5.62 16.01 -12.57
N LYS A 100 6.57 16.55 -11.81
CA LYS A 100 7.88 16.97 -12.30
C LYS A 100 8.93 15.98 -11.80
N LEU A 101 9.31 15.07 -12.69
CA LEU A 101 10.40 14.14 -12.45
C LEU A 101 11.74 14.89 -12.45
N GLY A 102 12.50 14.83 -11.36
CA GLY A 102 13.68 15.68 -11.20
C GLY A 102 14.62 15.30 -10.07
N ASP A 103 15.69 16.10 -9.95
CA ASP A 103 16.60 16.04 -8.81
C ASP A 103 15.83 16.28 -7.51
N PRO A 104 15.88 15.38 -6.51
CA PRO A 104 15.21 15.58 -5.22
C PRO A 104 15.59 16.87 -4.48
N PHE A 105 16.74 17.48 -4.80
CA PHE A 105 17.17 18.76 -4.23
C PHE A 105 16.68 19.98 -5.02
N ALA A 106 16.12 19.80 -6.22
CA ALA A 106 15.57 20.90 -7.01
C ALA A 106 14.18 21.31 -6.47
N PRO A 107 13.91 22.62 -6.32
CA PRO A 107 12.72 23.12 -5.62
C PRO A 107 11.40 22.85 -6.36
N ASP A 108 11.45 22.56 -7.65
CA ASP A 108 10.26 22.27 -8.46
C ASP A 108 10.04 20.79 -8.72
N THR A 109 10.91 19.91 -8.23
CA THR A 109 10.72 18.45 -8.33
C THR A 109 9.55 18.02 -7.46
N THR A 110 8.61 17.28 -8.05
CA THR A 110 7.48 16.65 -7.32
C THR A 110 7.50 15.12 -7.41
N LEU A 111 8.39 14.55 -8.23
CA LEU A 111 8.61 13.12 -8.34
C LEU A 111 10.12 12.82 -8.42
N GLY A 112 10.62 12.03 -7.48
CA GLY A 112 12.03 11.61 -7.43
C GLY A 112 12.30 10.29 -8.18
N PRO A 113 13.56 9.81 -8.17
CA PRO A 113 13.90 8.49 -8.70
C PRO A 113 13.47 7.36 -7.75
N LEU A 114 13.46 6.14 -8.29
CA LEU A 114 13.42 4.91 -7.51
C LEU A 114 14.73 4.72 -6.71
N ASN A 115 14.67 3.94 -5.64
CA ASN A 115 15.77 3.78 -4.69
C ASN A 115 16.87 2.83 -5.18
N ASN A 116 16.55 1.84 -6.02
CA ASN A 116 17.48 0.82 -6.50
C ASN A 116 17.01 0.13 -7.79
N GLU A 117 17.93 -0.58 -8.43
CA GLU A 117 17.69 -1.26 -9.70
C GLU A 117 16.70 -2.42 -9.58
N GLY A 118 16.62 -3.11 -8.44
CA GLY A 118 15.69 -4.21 -8.23
C GLY A 118 14.23 -3.77 -8.28
N VAL A 119 13.92 -2.61 -7.68
CA VAL A 119 12.59 -1.99 -7.79
C VAL A 119 12.32 -1.55 -9.24
N ALA A 120 13.31 -0.96 -9.91
CA ALA A 120 13.16 -0.55 -11.31
C ALA A 120 12.91 -1.74 -12.26
N THR A 121 13.62 -2.85 -12.08
CA THR A 121 13.39 -4.10 -12.83
C THR A 121 12.01 -4.67 -12.54
N LYS A 122 11.58 -4.71 -11.26
CA LYS A 122 10.23 -5.16 -10.91
C LYS A 122 9.15 -4.33 -11.59
N MET A 123 9.33 -3.02 -11.65
CA MET A 123 8.43 -2.11 -12.34
C MET A 123 8.37 -2.41 -13.85
N ASP A 124 9.53 -2.61 -14.49
CA ASP A 124 9.60 -2.99 -15.91
C ASP A 124 8.84 -4.32 -16.16
N ASP A 125 9.06 -5.34 -15.31
CA ASP A 125 8.42 -6.65 -15.43
C ASP A 125 6.90 -6.58 -15.25
N HIS A 126 6.41 -5.84 -14.24
CA HIS A 126 4.99 -5.65 -13.99
C HIS A 126 4.28 -4.92 -15.14
N ILE A 127 4.91 -3.87 -15.69
CA ILE A 127 4.37 -3.15 -16.84
C ILE A 127 4.33 -4.05 -18.07
N ALA A 128 5.41 -4.78 -18.35
CA ALA A 128 5.47 -5.70 -19.48
C ALA A 128 4.41 -6.80 -19.39
N ASP A 129 4.24 -7.43 -18.22
CA ASP A 129 3.19 -8.42 -17.95
C ASP A 129 1.79 -7.85 -18.21
N ALA A 130 1.50 -6.68 -17.66
CA ALA A 130 0.20 -6.03 -17.82
C ALA A 130 -0.10 -5.75 -19.29
N LEU A 131 0.83 -5.16 -20.04
CA LEU A 131 0.66 -4.85 -21.46
C LEU A 131 0.51 -6.12 -22.31
N ASN A 132 1.30 -7.16 -22.04
CA ASN A 132 1.18 -8.45 -22.73
C ASN A 132 -0.16 -9.15 -22.42
N SER A 133 -0.74 -8.86 -21.26
CA SER A 133 -2.03 -9.41 -20.81
C SER A 133 -3.24 -8.53 -21.20
N GLY A 134 -3.03 -7.46 -21.98
CA GLY A 134 -4.10 -6.63 -22.55
C GLY A 134 -4.42 -5.35 -21.79
N ALA A 135 -3.63 -4.97 -20.77
CA ALA A 135 -3.72 -3.63 -20.19
C ALA A 135 -3.34 -2.57 -21.23
N ARG A 136 -3.87 -1.36 -21.06
CA ARG A 136 -3.60 -0.21 -21.92
C ARG A 136 -2.72 0.79 -21.18
N LEU A 137 -1.60 1.16 -21.80
CA LEU A 137 -0.77 2.27 -21.29
C LEU A 137 -1.48 3.61 -21.55
N VAL A 138 -1.72 4.38 -20.47
CA VAL A 138 -2.28 5.74 -20.56
C VAL A 138 -1.15 6.76 -20.49
N LEU A 139 -0.23 6.61 -19.52
CA LEU A 139 0.88 7.52 -19.28
C LEU A 139 2.12 6.75 -18.85
N GLY A 140 3.32 7.25 -19.22
CA GLY A 140 4.59 6.74 -18.71
C GLY A 140 4.98 5.38 -19.28
N GLY A 141 5.17 4.39 -18.40
CA GLY A 141 5.37 2.99 -18.79
C GLY A 141 6.80 2.60 -19.17
N ARG A 142 7.77 3.49 -18.98
CA ARG A 142 9.19 3.23 -19.22
C ARG A 142 10.08 4.17 -18.40
N ARG A 143 11.30 3.73 -18.12
CA ARG A 143 12.36 4.54 -17.51
C ARG A 143 12.61 5.81 -18.33
N ALA A 144 12.92 6.92 -17.64
CA ALA A 144 13.24 8.20 -18.27
C ALA A 144 14.68 8.22 -18.79
N GLU A 145 14.87 8.79 -19.98
CA GLU A 145 16.19 9.03 -20.57
C GLU A 145 16.71 10.43 -20.20
N GLY A 146 18.03 10.64 -20.26
CA GLY A 146 18.63 11.95 -20.01
C GLY A 146 18.77 12.35 -18.53
N TYR A 147 18.44 11.45 -17.60
CA TYR A 147 18.63 11.65 -16.16
C TYR A 147 19.95 11.03 -15.67
N PRO A 148 20.46 11.42 -14.48
CA PRO A 148 21.75 10.94 -13.96
C PRO A 148 21.88 9.42 -13.80
N THR A 149 20.76 8.71 -13.61
CA THR A 149 20.72 7.25 -13.46
C THR A 149 19.53 6.64 -14.20
N ARG A 150 19.53 5.31 -14.35
CA ARG A 150 18.40 4.54 -14.89
C ARG A 150 17.26 4.31 -13.88
N LEU A 151 17.30 4.95 -12.71
CA LEU A 151 16.31 4.82 -11.65
C LEU A 151 15.18 5.85 -11.76
N TYR A 152 15.28 6.80 -12.68
CA TYR A 152 14.25 7.79 -12.92
C TYR A 152 13.11 7.17 -13.71
N TYR A 153 11.93 7.12 -13.09
CA TYR A 153 10.71 6.58 -13.68
C TYR A 153 9.61 7.65 -13.60
N PRO A 154 9.02 8.08 -14.72
CA PRO A 154 7.90 9.01 -14.69
C PRO A 154 6.65 8.30 -14.12
N ALA A 155 5.67 9.11 -13.71
CA ALA A 155 4.36 8.60 -13.34
C ALA A 155 3.80 7.69 -14.44
N THR A 156 3.37 6.50 -14.05
CA THR A 156 2.80 5.50 -14.95
C THR A 156 1.34 5.28 -14.61
N ILE A 157 0.49 5.20 -15.65
CA ILE A 157 -0.94 4.85 -15.52
C ILE A 157 -1.22 3.71 -16.48
N LEU A 158 -1.77 2.62 -15.94
CA LEU A 158 -2.25 1.48 -16.71
C LEU A 158 -3.76 1.40 -16.56
N ASP A 159 -4.49 1.32 -17.67
CA ASP A 159 -5.93 1.07 -17.69
C ASP A 159 -6.22 -0.37 -18.19
N ALA A 160 -7.46 -0.83 -18.04
CA ALA A 160 -7.91 -2.17 -18.38
C ALA A 160 -7.11 -3.26 -17.66
N VAL A 161 -6.68 -2.97 -16.43
CA VAL A 161 -5.97 -3.93 -15.58
C VAL A 161 -6.96 -4.95 -15.06
N THR A 162 -6.56 -6.23 -15.07
CA THR A 162 -7.36 -7.32 -14.51
C THR A 162 -6.72 -7.85 -13.22
N PRO A 163 -7.49 -8.51 -12.34
CA PRO A 163 -6.96 -9.08 -11.10
C PRO A 163 -5.86 -10.14 -11.30
N GLN A 164 -5.71 -10.69 -12.50
CA GLN A 164 -4.75 -11.74 -12.81
C GLN A 164 -3.34 -11.20 -13.15
N MET A 165 -3.23 -9.93 -13.55
CA MET A 165 -1.95 -9.31 -13.90
C MET A 165 -1.06 -9.12 -12.67
N LEU A 166 0.26 -9.21 -12.84
CA LEU A 166 1.23 -9.08 -11.74
C LEU A 166 1.05 -7.79 -10.96
N VAL A 167 0.81 -6.69 -11.66
CA VAL A 167 0.58 -5.36 -11.06
C VAL A 167 -0.62 -5.31 -10.09
N SER A 168 -1.60 -6.21 -10.24
CA SER A 168 -2.73 -6.34 -9.31
C SER A 168 -2.49 -7.36 -8.19
N ARG A 169 -1.49 -8.24 -8.30
CA ARG A 169 -1.27 -9.36 -7.36
C ARG A 169 -0.07 -9.14 -6.44
N GLU A 170 0.89 -8.36 -6.90
CA GLU A 170 2.16 -8.11 -6.23
C GLU A 170 2.37 -6.61 -6.03
N GLU A 171 3.05 -6.24 -4.94
CA GLU A 171 3.47 -4.86 -4.66
C GLU A 171 4.61 -4.46 -5.61
N THR A 172 4.38 -3.51 -6.51
CA THR A 172 5.35 -2.97 -7.46
C THR A 172 6.37 -2.07 -6.77
N PHE A 173 5.91 -1.25 -5.80
CA PHE A 173 6.69 -0.29 -5.02
C PHE A 173 7.32 0.82 -5.88
N GLY A 174 6.56 1.35 -6.84
CA GLY A 174 7.01 2.37 -7.79
C GLY A 174 5.88 3.31 -8.22
N PRO A 175 6.17 4.36 -9.01
CA PRO A 175 5.19 5.40 -9.33
C PRO A 175 4.21 4.93 -10.41
N ILE A 176 3.28 4.05 -10.03
CA ILE A 176 2.31 3.40 -10.92
C ILE A 176 0.89 3.47 -10.37
N ALA A 177 -0.07 3.67 -11.28
CA ALA A 177 -1.50 3.70 -11.02
C ALA A 177 -2.24 2.68 -11.93
N PRO A 178 -2.38 1.42 -11.48
CA PRO A 178 -3.15 0.40 -12.18
C PRO A 178 -4.65 0.57 -11.92
N VAL A 179 -5.43 0.80 -12.98
CA VAL A 179 -6.87 1.06 -12.92
C VAL A 179 -7.67 -0.18 -13.33
N ILE A 180 -8.56 -0.62 -12.43
CA ILE A 180 -9.42 -1.79 -12.54
C ILE A 180 -10.88 -1.33 -12.48
N LYS A 181 -11.72 -1.79 -13.42
CA LYS A 181 -13.16 -1.51 -13.37
C LYS A 181 -13.86 -2.45 -12.41
N PHE A 182 -14.87 -1.94 -11.71
CA PHE A 182 -15.86 -2.75 -11.00
C PHE A 182 -17.28 -2.28 -11.32
N LYS A 183 -18.25 -3.18 -11.16
CA LYS A 183 -19.66 -2.92 -11.53
C LYS A 183 -20.56 -2.54 -10.35
N ASP A 184 -20.30 -3.07 -9.15
CA ASP A 184 -21.12 -2.85 -7.96
C ASP A 184 -20.30 -3.01 -6.68
N GLU A 185 -20.93 -2.73 -5.52
CA GLU A 185 -20.27 -2.79 -4.21
C GLU A 185 -19.72 -4.18 -3.88
N ALA A 186 -20.45 -5.25 -4.23
CA ALA A 186 -20.02 -6.62 -3.95
C ALA A 186 -18.82 -7.01 -4.81
N ASP A 187 -18.81 -6.58 -6.08
CA ASP A 187 -17.70 -6.75 -7.01
C ASP A 187 -16.45 -5.98 -6.53
N ALA A 188 -16.62 -4.74 -6.07
CA ALA A 188 -15.53 -3.94 -5.51
C ALA A 188 -14.89 -4.64 -4.29
N ILE A 189 -15.71 -5.16 -3.37
CA ILE A 189 -15.24 -5.89 -2.19
C ILE A 189 -14.51 -7.17 -2.61
N ALA A 190 -15.08 -7.93 -3.56
CA ALA A 190 -14.48 -9.17 -4.04
C ALA A 190 -13.10 -8.93 -4.66
N ILE A 191 -12.98 -7.92 -5.54
CA ILE A 191 -11.69 -7.55 -6.14
C ILE A 191 -10.74 -7.05 -5.04
N ALA A 192 -11.17 -6.10 -4.21
CA ALA A 192 -10.33 -5.52 -3.16
C ALA A 192 -9.73 -6.57 -2.22
N ASN A 193 -10.56 -7.53 -1.77
CA ASN A 193 -10.15 -8.59 -0.84
C ASN A 193 -9.41 -9.76 -1.51
N ASP A 194 -9.48 -9.90 -2.84
CA ASP A 194 -8.64 -10.82 -3.64
C ASP A 194 -7.20 -10.28 -3.76
N SER A 195 -6.58 -10.10 -2.59
CA SER A 195 -5.17 -9.74 -2.43
C SER A 195 -4.61 -10.54 -1.27
N ALA A 196 -3.36 -10.95 -1.41
CA ALA A 196 -2.62 -11.54 -0.31
C ALA A 196 -2.22 -10.50 0.74
N TYR A 197 -2.33 -9.20 0.43
CA TYR A 197 -2.03 -8.08 1.31
C TYR A 197 -3.30 -7.57 1.99
N GLY A 198 -3.12 -6.84 3.09
CA GLY A 198 -4.21 -6.31 3.91
C GLY A 198 -3.76 -5.17 4.80
N LEU A 199 -2.94 -4.24 4.29
CA LEU A 199 -2.40 -3.15 5.09
C LEU A 199 -3.42 -2.02 5.26
N LEU A 200 -3.64 -1.25 4.20
CA LEU A 200 -4.50 -0.09 4.18
C LEU A 200 -5.31 -0.04 2.88
N GLY A 201 -6.58 0.36 2.96
CA GLY A 201 -7.41 0.69 1.80
C GLY A 201 -7.99 2.09 1.90
N ALA A 202 -8.36 2.68 0.77
CA ALA A 202 -9.06 3.95 0.68
C ALA A 202 -10.38 3.79 -0.10
N VAL A 203 -11.44 4.49 0.33
CA VAL A 203 -12.75 4.44 -0.30
C VAL A 203 -13.29 5.85 -0.50
N TYR A 204 -13.65 6.19 -1.73
CA TYR A 204 -14.26 7.45 -2.11
C TYR A 204 -15.73 7.24 -2.44
N THR A 205 -16.60 7.92 -1.69
CA THR A 205 -18.06 7.88 -1.84
C THR A 205 -18.69 9.02 -1.03
N ARG A 206 -19.84 9.53 -1.48
CA ARG A 206 -20.64 10.50 -0.71
C ARG A 206 -21.67 9.81 0.18
N ASP A 207 -21.97 8.54 -0.07
CA ASP A 207 -22.84 7.70 0.75
C ASP A 207 -22.12 7.20 2.02
N LEU A 208 -22.44 7.82 3.17
CA LEU A 208 -21.90 7.43 4.47
C LEU A 208 -22.25 5.98 4.85
N SER A 209 -23.43 5.49 4.45
CA SER A 209 -23.81 4.10 4.75
C SER A 209 -22.94 3.12 3.98
N ARG A 210 -22.61 3.44 2.72
CA ARG A 210 -21.63 2.68 1.92
C ARG A 210 -20.25 2.75 2.53
N ALA A 211 -19.80 3.93 2.95
CA ALA A 211 -18.49 4.09 3.58
C ALA A 211 -18.32 3.15 4.78
N LEU A 212 -19.32 3.06 5.66
CA LEU A 212 -19.29 2.17 6.83
C LEU A 212 -19.31 0.69 6.42
N ARG A 213 -20.18 0.29 5.48
CA ARG A 213 -20.20 -1.10 4.98
C ARG A 213 -18.89 -1.52 4.35
N MET A 214 -18.27 -0.63 3.57
CA MET A 214 -16.95 -0.87 2.98
C MET A 214 -15.87 -0.97 4.05
N ALA A 215 -15.87 -0.08 5.05
CA ALA A 215 -14.91 -0.14 6.14
C ALA A 215 -14.98 -1.45 6.93
N GLU A 216 -16.18 -2.01 7.11
CA GLU A 216 -16.37 -3.31 7.77
C GLU A 216 -15.99 -4.49 6.88
N ALA A 217 -16.25 -4.41 5.57
CA ALA A 217 -16.07 -5.53 4.64
C ALA A 217 -14.63 -5.69 4.10
N LEU A 218 -13.83 -4.62 4.09
CA LEU A 218 -12.47 -4.66 3.58
C LEU A 218 -11.53 -5.40 4.55
N GLU A 219 -10.78 -6.37 4.03
CA GLU A 219 -9.83 -7.18 4.79
C GLU A 219 -8.46 -6.50 4.94
N VAL A 220 -8.49 -5.27 5.42
CA VAL A 220 -7.30 -4.44 5.69
C VAL A 220 -7.23 -4.06 7.17
N GLY A 221 -6.06 -3.62 7.63
CA GLY A 221 -5.92 -3.15 9.00
C GLY A 221 -6.35 -1.70 9.21
N TRP A 222 -6.46 -0.92 8.13
CA TRP A 222 -6.82 0.48 8.14
C TRP A 222 -7.66 0.83 6.90
N VAL A 223 -8.73 1.61 7.08
CA VAL A 223 -9.55 2.13 5.98
C VAL A 223 -9.66 3.65 6.07
N ASN A 224 -9.23 4.35 5.02
CA ASN A 224 -9.47 5.77 4.84
C ASN A 224 -10.75 5.99 4.01
N ILE A 225 -11.61 6.91 4.44
CA ILE A 225 -12.81 7.31 3.69
C ILE A 225 -12.59 8.73 3.18
N ASN A 226 -12.72 8.92 1.86
CA ASN A 226 -12.50 10.19 1.16
C ASN A 226 -11.14 10.83 1.47
N GLU A 227 -10.11 10.01 1.62
CA GLU A 227 -8.73 10.43 1.88
C GLU A 227 -7.77 9.44 1.18
N SER A 228 -6.56 9.92 0.84
CA SER A 228 -5.51 9.13 0.20
C SER A 228 -5.17 7.88 0.99
N SER A 229 -4.72 6.83 0.30
CA SER A 229 -4.15 5.66 0.97
C SER A 229 -2.89 6.00 1.78
N ASN A 230 -2.21 7.11 1.49
CA ASN A 230 -1.00 7.52 2.21
C ASN A 230 -1.24 8.30 3.51
N TYR A 231 -2.50 8.57 3.89
CA TYR A 231 -2.79 9.22 5.16
C TYR A 231 -2.80 8.21 6.32
N TRP A 232 -1.96 8.46 7.33
CA TRP A 232 -1.92 7.74 8.60
C TRP A 232 -1.22 8.61 9.66
N GLU A 233 -1.40 8.28 10.94
CA GLU A 233 -0.83 9.04 12.06
C GLU A 233 -0.20 8.12 13.11
N ALA A 234 0.97 8.51 13.63
CA ALA A 234 1.80 7.65 14.47
C ALA A 234 1.18 7.23 15.82
N HIS A 235 0.15 7.94 16.29
CA HIS A 235 -0.51 7.64 17.56
C HIS A 235 -1.72 6.70 17.40
N ILE A 236 -2.08 6.34 16.16
CA ILE A 236 -3.16 5.41 15.85
C ILE A 236 -2.54 4.03 15.54
N PRO A 237 -3.13 2.90 16.00
CA PRO A 237 -2.64 1.58 15.66
C PRO A 237 -2.64 1.36 14.14
N PHE A 238 -1.46 1.08 13.59
CA PHE A 238 -1.24 0.85 12.17
C PHE A 238 -0.67 -0.55 11.95
N GLY A 239 -1.16 -1.26 10.94
CA GLY A 239 -0.58 -2.53 10.54
C GLY A 239 -1.51 -3.50 9.85
N GLY A 240 -0.95 -4.57 9.28
CA GLY A 240 -1.68 -5.51 8.42
C GLY A 240 -2.80 -6.31 9.09
N ARG A 241 -3.87 -6.64 8.36
CA ARG A 241 -4.93 -7.56 8.79
C ARG A 241 -4.38 -8.98 9.02
N ALA A 242 -4.80 -9.61 10.12
CA ALA A 242 -4.46 -11.00 10.39
C ALA A 242 -4.95 -11.94 9.26
N GLY A 243 -4.16 -12.95 8.90
CA GLY A 243 -4.44 -13.85 7.78
C GLY A 243 -3.98 -13.33 6.41
N LYS A 244 -3.59 -12.06 6.31
CA LYS A 244 -2.91 -11.47 5.14
C LYS A 244 -1.40 -11.40 5.38
N ARG A 245 -0.64 -11.09 4.33
CA ARG A 245 0.83 -11.04 4.33
C ARG A 245 1.41 -9.71 4.81
N SER A 246 0.57 -8.71 5.06
CA SER A 246 1.01 -7.34 5.36
C SER A 246 1.60 -7.14 6.75
N GLY A 247 1.51 -8.11 7.66
CA GLY A 247 2.17 -7.94 8.96
C GLY A 247 1.62 -8.78 10.10
N ILE A 248 2.21 -8.58 11.27
CA ILE A 248 1.81 -9.14 12.56
C ILE A 248 1.91 -8.04 13.61
N GLY A 249 0.87 -7.87 14.42
CA GLY A 249 0.79 -6.83 15.44
C GLY A 249 0.36 -5.47 14.88
N ARG A 250 0.50 -4.41 15.68
CA ARG A 250 0.24 -3.03 15.28
C ARG A 250 1.37 -2.13 15.77
N VAL A 251 1.93 -1.33 14.87
CA VAL A 251 2.81 -0.21 15.25
C VAL A 251 1.95 0.99 15.66
N GLY A 252 2.55 1.93 16.38
CA GLY A 252 1.88 3.17 16.79
C GLY A 252 0.88 3.01 17.93
N GLY A 253 0.62 4.13 18.60
CA GLY A 253 -0.36 4.22 19.68
C GLY A 253 -0.21 3.15 20.78
N HIS A 254 -1.35 2.67 21.28
CA HIS A 254 -1.41 1.62 22.29
C HIS A 254 -1.00 0.24 21.75
N GLY A 255 -1.22 -0.01 20.45
CA GLY A 255 -0.93 -1.32 19.84
C GLY A 255 0.54 -1.72 19.93
N ALA A 256 1.45 -0.76 19.78
CA ALA A 256 2.88 -1.01 19.94
C ALA A 256 3.25 -1.40 21.39
N LEU A 257 2.56 -0.83 22.39
CA LEU A 257 2.78 -1.18 23.79
C LEU A 257 2.30 -2.60 24.07
N GLU A 258 1.11 -2.97 23.61
CA GLU A 258 0.59 -4.34 23.76
C GLU A 258 1.48 -5.37 23.07
N GLN A 259 2.03 -5.05 21.89
CA GLN A 259 2.84 -5.98 21.09
C GLN A 259 4.28 -6.16 21.62
N MET A 260 4.80 -5.20 22.39
CA MET A 260 6.21 -5.14 22.78
C MET A 260 6.41 -5.08 24.31
N THR A 261 5.40 -5.48 25.09
CA THR A 261 5.48 -5.57 26.57
C THR A 261 4.93 -6.89 27.09
N ASP A 262 5.38 -7.27 28.29
CA ASP A 262 4.92 -8.49 28.97
C ASP A 262 3.79 -8.20 29.97
N LEU A 263 2.74 -9.00 29.91
CA LEU A 263 1.76 -9.08 31.00
C LEU A 263 2.27 -10.01 32.10
N LYS A 264 2.43 -9.48 33.31
CA LYS A 264 2.85 -10.26 34.49
C LYS A 264 1.72 -10.36 35.49
N THR A 265 1.24 -11.58 35.73
CA THR A 265 0.25 -11.87 36.77
C THR A 265 0.96 -12.17 38.09
N VAL A 266 0.54 -11.51 39.17
CA VAL A 266 1.03 -11.76 40.53
C VAL A 266 -0.16 -12.14 41.40
N VAL A 267 -0.09 -13.32 42.01
CA VAL A 267 -1.08 -13.80 42.97
C VAL A 267 -0.41 -13.86 44.33
N ILE A 268 -1.01 -13.22 45.32
CA ILE A 268 -0.52 -13.21 46.70
C ILE A 268 -1.62 -13.78 47.58
N GLU A 269 -1.36 -14.94 48.18
CA GLU A 269 -2.12 -15.42 49.33
C GLU A 269 -1.48 -14.86 50.59
N ILE A 270 -2.28 -14.17 51.40
CA ILE A 270 -1.85 -13.67 52.71
C ILE A 270 -2.66 -14.44 53.75
N GLU A 271 -2.00 -15.33 54.51
CA GLU A 271 -2.62 -15.97 55.67
C GLU A 271 -2.81 -14.96 56.81
N GLY A 272 -4.02 -14.90 57.38
CA GLY A 272 -4.33 -14.47 58.76
C GLY A 272 -3.80 -13.12 59.25
N SER A 273 -4.69 -12.14 59.35
CA SER A 273 -4.65 -11.09 60.39
C SER A 273 -4.95 -11.66 61.77
#